data_AF-A0A951GIX2-F1
#
_entry.id   AF-A0A951GIX2-F1
#
_cell.length_a   1.000
_cell.length_b   1.000
_cell.length_c   1.000
_cell.angle_alpha   90.00
_cell.angle_beta   90.00
_cell.angle_gamma   90.00
#
_symmetry.space_group_name_H-M   'P 1'
#
loop_
_entity.id
_entity.type
_entity.pdbx_description
1 polymer ?
#
loop_
_entity_poly.entity_id
_entity_poly.type
_entity_poly.pdbx_seq_one_letter_code
_entity_poly.pdbx_strand_id
1 'polypeptide(L)'
;MALLIVNLDKLIGNAKAWREMFEEQLPDLEIRIWPDAWEPADIEYLAFMHPDFDALPELPNLKAMFSRSAGVEAFVNHPKLPKAPLGKMEPPGGDPMMTEYVVMHVLRFHRDMPGYQAAQANREW
;
A
#
# COMPACT_ATOMS: atom_id res chain seq x y z
N MET A 1 -15.08 -15.16 8.98
CA MET A 1 -14.84 -13.96 8.16
C MET A 1 -13.38 -13.95 7.79
N ALA A 2 -13.04 -13.90 6.49
CA ALA A 2 -11.64 -13.96 6.07
C ALA A 2 -11.21 -12.73 5.26
N LEU A 3 -10.01 -12.24 5.57
CA LEU A 3 -9.27 -11.22 4.83
C LEU A 3 -8.08 -11.88 4.13
N LEU A 4 -8.03 -11.75 2.80
CA LEU A 4 -6.86 -12.11 2.02
C LEU A 4 -5.92 -10.91 1.93
N ILE A 5 -4.65 -11.12 2.29
CA ILE A 5 -3.57 -10.15 2.10
C ILE A 5 -2.76 -10.52 0.84
N VAL A 6 -2.59 -9.55 -0.05
CA VAL A 6 -1.76 -9.66 -1.25
C VAL A 6 -0.64 -8.64 -1.22
N ASN A 7 0.61 -9.12 -1.19
CA ASN A 7 1.87 -8.37 -1.27
C ASN A 7 2.16 -7.38 -0.12
N LEU A 8 1.20 -7.06 0.76
CA LEU A 8 1.47 -6.18 1.91
C LEU A 8 2.53 -6.78 2.85
N ASP A 9 2.51 -8.10 3.04
CA ASP A 9 3.49 -8.84 3.83
C ASP A 9 4.92 -8.78 3.26
N LYS A 10 5.08 -8.42 1.98
CA LYS A 10 6.38 -8.29 1.31
C LYS A 10 6.87 -6.85 1.23
N LEU A 11 5.94 -5.90 1.24
CA LEU A 11 6.21 -4.47 1.03
C LEU A 11 6.17 -3.65 2.32
N ILE A 12 5.29 -4.01 3.24
CA ILE A 12 5.01 -3.28 4.48
C ILE A 12 4.90 -4.31 5.61
N GLY A 13 6.03 -4.59 6.28
CA GLY A 13 6.09 -5.53 7.40
C GLY A 13 6.33 -6.98 6.96
N ASN A 14 5.66 -7.93 7.61
CA ASN A 14 5.73 -9.36 7.30
C ASN A 14 4.45 -10.09 7.71
N ALA A 15 4.24 -11.31 7.20
CA ALA A 15 3.04 -12.10 7.44
C ALA A 15 2.75 -12.35 8.93
N LYS A 16 3.77 -12.54 9.75
CA LYS A 16 3.62 -12.77 11.20
C LYS A 16 3.06 -11.51 11.88
N ALA A 17 3.68 -10.35 11.63
CA ALA A 17 3.24 -9.09 12.20
C ALA A 17 1.80 -8.73 11.81
N TRP A 18 1.41 -9.00 10.55
CA TRP A 18 0.03 -8.80 10.10
C TRP A 18 -0.96 -9.69 10.84
N ARG A 19 -0.66 -10.99 11.00
CA ARG A 19 -1.52 -11.92 11.75
C ARG A 19 -1.67 -11.50 13.21
N GLU A 20 -0.56 -11.22 13.89
CA GLU A 20 -0.54 -10.85 15.31
C GLU A 20 -1.35 -9.56 15.56
N MET A 21 -1.17 -8.53 14.72
CA MET A 21 -1.89 -7.27 14.88
C MET A 21 -3.41 -7.44 14.69
N PHE A 22 -3.82 -8.18 13.65
CA PHE A 22 -5.24 -8.43 13.43
C PHE A 22 -5.85 -9.36 14.48
N GLU A 23 -5.13 -10.34 14.98
CA GLU A 23 -5.60 -11.20 16.08
C GLU A 23 -5.86 -10.38 17.35
N GLU A 24 -5.01 -9.39 17.64
CA GLU A 24 -5.19 -8.49 18.79
C GLU A 24 -6.40 -7.55 18.62
N GLN A 25 -6.59 -6.98 17.43
CA GLN A 25 -7.59 -5.93 17.19
C GLN A 25 -8.95 -6.48 16.71
N LEU A 26 -8.95 -7.61 16.00
CA LEU A 26 -10.10 -8.23 15.32
C LEU A 26 -9.96 -9.76 15.37
N PRO A 27 -10.11 -10.39 16.55
CA PRO A 27 -9.84 -11.83 16.75
C PRO A 27 -10.71 -12.77 15.90
N ASP A 28 -11.91 -12.34 15.50
CA ASP A 28 -12.82 -13.13 14.67
C ASP A 28 -12.50 -13.03 13.15
N LEU A 29 -11.52 -12.21 12.77
CA LEU A 29 -11.08 -12.04 11.39
C LEU A 29 -9.90 -12.98 11.09
N GLU A 30 -10.16 -13.95 10.23
CA GLU A 30 -9.13 -14.86 9.76
C GLU A 30 -8.25 -14.19 8.70
N ILE A 31 -6.92 -14.25 8.88
CA ILE A 31 -5.95 -13.65 7.97
C ILE A 31 -5.28 -14.72 7.09
N ARG A 32 -5.54 -14.63 5.78
CA ARG A 32 -4.93 -15.46 4.74
C ARG A 32 -3.88 -14.65 3.97
N ILE A 33 -2.78 -15.27 3.57
CA ILE A 33 -1.70 -14.61 2.82
C ILE A 33 -1.57 -15.26 1.44
N TRP A 34 -1.53 -14.45 0.38
CA TRP A 34 -1.27 -14.95 -0.97
C TRP A 34 0.22 -15.27 -1.18
N PRO A 35 0.61 -16.42 -1.78
CA PRO A 35 -0.23 -17.39 -2.50
C PRO A 35 -0.46 -18.72 -1.76
N ASP A 36 -0.53 -18.69 -0.42
CA ASP A 36 -0.80 -19.92 0.36
C ASP A 36 -2.16 -20.53 -0.03
N ALA A 37 -2.42 -21.79 0.32
CA ALA A 37 -3.67 -22.47 -0.06
C ALA A 37 -4.91 -21.95 0.71
N TRP A 38 -6.01 -21.72 -0.01
CA TRP A 38 -7.31 -21.30 0.52
C TRP A 38 -8.42 -21.53 -0.51
N GLU A 39 -9.67 -21.50 -0.06
CA GLU A 39 -10.85 -21.57 -0.93
C GLU A 39 -11.34 -20.17 -1.28
N PRO A 40 -11.48 -19.80 -2.57
CA PRO A 40 -11.89 -18.46 -2.96
C PRO A 40 -13.26 -18.01 -2.44
N ALA A 41 -14.15 -18.97 -2.19
CA ALA A 41 -15.46 -18.70 -1.61
C ALA A 41 -15.40 -18.22 -0.14
N ASP A 42 -14.32 -18.49 0.58
CA ASP A 42 -14.20 -18.10 2.00
C ASP A 42 -13.79 -16.63 2.17
N ILE A 43 -13.26 -16.00 1.11
CA ILE A 43 -12.69 -14.66 1.16
C ILE A 43 -13.78 -13.60 1.03
N GLU A 44 -13.97 -12.81 2.08
CA GLU A 44 -14.94 -11.73 2.14
C GLU A 44 -14.28 -10.35 1.98
N TYR A 45 -12.98 -10.23 2.27
CA TYR A 45 -12.23 -9.00 2.16
C TYR A 45 -10.87 -9.22 1.50
N LEU A 46 -10.40 -8.20 0.79
CA LEU A 46 -9.10 -8.21 0.13
C LEU A 46 -8.31 -6.96 0.52
N ALA A 47 -7.12 -7.12 1.11
CA ALA A 47 -6.19 -6.03 1.38
C ALA A 47 -4.92 -6.22 0.54
N PHE A 48 -4.49 -5.18 -0.16
CA PHE A 48 -3.42 -5.35 -1.15
C PHE A 48 -2.58 -4.10 -1.43
N MET A 49 -1.41 -4.33 -2.00
CA MET A 49 -0.57 -3.32 -2.63
C MET A 49 0.06 -3.89 -3.91
N HIS A 50 -0.03 -3.15 -5.02
CA HIS A 50 0.45 -3.61 -6.34
C HIS A 50 0.03 -5.06 -6.68
N PRO A 51 -1.28 -5.34 -6.81
CA PRO A 51 -1.76 -6.71 -7.05
C PRO A 51 -1.56 -7.10 -8.52
N ASP A 52 -1.43 -8.40 -8.77
CA ASP A 52 -1.60 -8.98 -10.09
C ASP A 52 -3.01 -9.59 -10.18
N PHE A 53 -3.94 -8.85 -10.76
CA PHE A 53 -5.32 -9.31 -10.94
C PHE A 53 -5.48 -10.36 -12.04
N ASP A 54 -4.46 -10.62 -12.85
CA ASP A 54 -4.47 -11.76 -13.78
C ASP A 54 -4.18 -13.08 -13.09
N ALA A 55 -3.38 -13.05 -12.03
CA ALA A 55 -3.02 -14.22 -11.22
C ALA A 55 -4.04 -14.54 -10.12
N LEU A 56 -4.81 -13.55 -9.67
CA LEU A 56 -5.82 -13.77 -8.63
C LEU A 56 -7.05 -14.52 -9.19
N PRO A 57 -7.55 -15.54 -8.47
CA PRO A 57 -8.80 -16.19 -8.84
C PRO A 57 -9.98 -15.25 -8.59
N GLU A 58 -11.14 -15.58 -9.15
CA GLU A 58 -12.39 -14.89 -8.82
C GLU A 58 -12.73 -15.09 -7.34
N LEU A 59 -13.11 -14.01 -6.66
CA LEU A 59 -13.52 -13.99 -5.25
C LEU A 59 -15.04 -13.73 -5.17
N PRO A 60 -15.88 -14.77 -5.28
CA PRO A 60 -17.32 -14.60 -5.50
C PRO A 60 -18.06 -13.96 -4.32
N ASN A 61 -17.53 -14.08 -3.10
CA ASN A 61 -18.14 -13.57 -1.87
C ASN A 61 -17.50 -12.27 -1.37
N LEU A 62 -16.69 -11.62 -2.19
CA LEU A 62 -15.95 -10.42 -1.83
C LEU A 62 -16.90 -9.25 -1.54
N LYS A 63 -16.81 -8.71 -0.32
CA LYS A 63 -17.64 -7.61 0.18
C LYS A 63 -16.97 -6.26 0.04
N ALA A 64 -15.65 -6.18 0.23
CA ALA A 64 -14.88 -4.95 0.06
C ALA A 64 -13.39 -5.21 -0.19
N MET A 65 -12.74 -4.21 -0.78
CA MET A 65 -11.33 -4.19 -1.10
C MET A 65 -10.64 -2.99 -0.46
N PHE A 66 -9.40 -3.16 -0.01
CA PHE A 66 -8.61 -2.12 0.62
C PHE A 66 -7.22 -2.04 -0.01
N SER A 67 -6.92 -0.95 -0.70
CA SER A 67 -5.58 -0.71 -1.26
C SER A 67 -4.73 0.16 -0.34
N ARG A 68 -3.49 -0.26 -0.07
CA ARG A 68 -2.47 0.60 0.58
C ARG A 68 -1.57 1.32 -0.43
N SER A 69 -1.90 1.28 -1.71
CA SER A 69 -1.13 1.98 -2.75
C SER A 69 -1.43 3.49 -2.71
N ALA A 70 -0.41 4.33 -2.91
CA ALA A 70 -0.59 5.79 -2.99
C ALA A 70 -1.40 6.19 -4.24
N GLY A 71 -1.17 5.49 -5.35
CA GLY A 71 -1.96 5.57 -6.59
C GLY A 71 -2.77 4.29 -6.82
N VAL A 72 -3.88 4.41 -7.56
CA VAL A 72 -4.74 3.28 -7.96
C VAL A 72 -4.90 3.17 -9.47
N GLU A 73 -4.37 4.13 -10.23
CA GLU A 73 -4.43 4.25 -11.67
C GLU A 73 -3.91 3.01 -12.40
N ALA A 74 -2.92 2.32 -11.81
CA ALA A 74 -2.34 1.12 -12.37
C ALA A 74 -3.34 -0.05 -12.49
N PHE A 75 -4.41 -0.07 -11.70
CA PHE A 75 -5.31 -1.23 -11.62
C PHE A 75 -6.81 -0.90 -11.53
N VAL A 76 -7.21 0.35 -11.30
CA VAL A 76 -8.63 0.71 -11.14
C VAL A 76 -9.48 0.41 -12.39
N ASN A 77 -8.85 0.43 -13.58
CA ASN A 77 -9.48 0.08 -14.86
C ASN A 77 -9.15 -1.34 -15.31
N HIS A 78 -8.57 -2.18 -14.44
CA HIS A 78 -8.19 -3.54 -14.81
C HIS A 78 -9.43 -4.40 -15.12
N PRO A 79 -9.49 -5.12 -16.25
CA PRO A 79 -10.66 -5.90 -16.62
C PRO A 79 -11.08 -6.97 -15.60
N LYS A 80 -10.11 -7.53 -14.88
CA LYS A 80 -10.31 -8.52 -13.81
C LYS A 80 -10.38 -7.94 -12.40
N LEU A 81 -10.48 -6.62 -12.25
CA LEU A 81 -10.71 -6.03 -10.94
C LEU A 81 -12.03 -6.58 -10.35
N PRO A 82 -12.05 -7.13 -9.12
CA PRO A 82 -13.27 -7.61 -8.51
C PRO A 82 -14.33 -6.51 -8.40
N LYS A 83 -15.61 -6.87 -8.60
CA LYS A 83 -16.75 -5.93 -8.57
C LYS A 83 -17.23 -5.67 -7.14
N ALA A 84 -16.33 -5.24 -6.26
CA ALA A 84 -16.60 -4.87 -4.88
C ALA A 84 -16.16 -3.41 -4.61
N PRO A 85 -16.73 -2.73 -3.59
CA PRO A 85 -16.26 -1.41 -3.16
C PRO A 85 -14.75 -1.39 -2.88
N LEU A 86 -14.06 -0.39 -3.44
CA LEU A 86 -12.63 -0.17 -3.24
C LEU A 86 -12.40 1.01 -2.29
N GLY A 87 -11.87 0.72 -1.10
CA GLY A 87 -11.33 1.70 -0.17
C GLY A 87 -9.84 1.93 -0.39
N LYS A 88 -9.42 3.19 -0.45
CA LYS A 88 -8.01 3.56 -0.40
C LYS A 88 -7.62 3.86 1.04
N MET A 89 -6.60 3.17 1.56
CA MET A 89 -6.11 3.35 2.92
C MET A 89 -5.00 4.40 2.94
N GLU A 90 -5.24 5.50 3.64
CA GLU A 90 -4.29 6.59 3.85
C GLU A 90 -4.21 6.96 5.32
N PRO A 91 -3.05 7.42 5.81
CA PRO A 91 -2.97 8.03 7.13
C PRO A 91 -3.88 9.27 7.18
N PRO A 92 -4.58 9.52 8.30
CA PRO A 92 -5.53 10.63 8.41
C PRO A 92 -4.89 12.01 8.25
N GLY A 93 -3.58 12.14 8.54
CA GLY A 93 -2.81 13.37 8.37
C GLY A 93 -2.06 13.50 7.04
N GLY A 94 -2.29 12.57 6.10
CA GLY A 94 -1.47 12.46 4.89
C GLY A 94 -0.13 11.74 5.14
N ASP A 95 0.73 11.72 4.13
CA ASP A 95 2.04 11.06 4.20
C ASP A 95 3.11 12.04 4.74
N PRO A 96 3.64 11.81 5.96
CA PRO A 96 4.67 12.67 6.53
C PRO A 96 5.99 12.62 5.74
N MET A 97 6.33 11.48 5.13
CA MET A 97 7.55 11.36 4.33
C MET A 97 7.46 12.22 3.07
N MET A 98 6.29 12.28 2.44
CA MET A 98 6.06 13.17 1.30
C MET A 98 6.12 14.65 1.72
N THR A 99 5.61 14.97 2.90
CA THR A 99 5.70 16.34 3.45
C THR A 99 7.16 16.74 3.64
N GLU A 100 7.96 15.89 4.30
CA GLU A 100 9.39 16.12 4.51
C GLU A 100 10.14 16.27 3.18
N TYR A 101 9.87 15.39 2.22
CA TYR A 101 10.50 15.42 0.90
C TYR A 101 10.23 16.75 0.17
N VAL A 102 8.98 17.20 0.16
CA VAL A 102 8.59 18.46 -0.51
C VAL A 102 9.20 19.66 0.21
N VAL A 103 9.09 19.72 1.54
CA VAL A 103 9.67 20.83 2.33
C VAL A 103 11.17 20.93 2.10
N MET A 104 11.89 19.81 2.12
CA MET A 104 13.33 19.78 1.85
C MET A 104 13.65 20.38 0.48
N HIS A 105 12.97 19.97 -0.59
CA HIS A 105 13.25 20.47 -1.93
C HIS A 105 12.88 21.94 -2.11
N VAL A 106 11.74 22.37 -1.55
CA VAL A 106 11.33 23.78 -1.55
C VAL A 106 12.40 24.64 -0.88
N LEU A 107 12.86 24.26 0.32
CA LEU A 107 13.91 24.99 1.03
C LEU A 107 15.25 24.95 0.30
N ARG A 108 15.59 23.81 -0.32
CA ARG A 108 16.82 23.65 -1.11
C ARG A 108 16.90 24.69 -2.23
N PHE A 109 15.81 24.86 -3.00
CA PHE A 109 15.78 25.87 -4.07
C PHE A 109 15.59 27.29 -3.54
N HIS A 110 14.75 27.49 -2.52
CA HIS A 110 14.52 28.81 -1.93
C HIS A 110 15.80 29.44 -1.36
N ARG A 111 16.74 28.62 -0.89
CA ARG A 111 18.03 29.06 -0.32
C ARG A 111 19.19 28.95 -1.30
N ASP A 112 18.93 28.74 -2.58
CA ASP A 112 19.93 28.53 -3.63
C ASP A 112 21.03 27.53 -3.24
N MET A 113 20.65 26.47 -2.51
CA MET A 113 21.60 25.42 -2.15
C MET A 113 22.28 24.79 -3.37
N PRO A 114 21.63 24.57 -4.54
CA PRO A 114 22.34 24.08 -5.71
C PRO A 114 23.48 25.02 -6.15
N GLY A 115 23.24 26.34 -6.16
CA GLY A 115 24.25 27.35 -6.48
C GLY A 115 25.41 27.31 -5.48
N TYR A 116 25.11 27.35 -4.18
CA TYR A 116 26.14 27.27 -3.13
C TYR A 116 26.93 25.95 -3.16
N GLN A 117 26.30 24.82 -3.46
CA GLN A 117 26.99 23.54 -3.61
C GLN A 117 27.96 23.54 -4.80
N ALA A 118 27.58 24.17 -5.92
CA ALA A 118 28.45 24.31 -7.08
C ALA A 118 29.65 25.23 -6.77
N ALA A 119 29.42 26.39 -6.16
CA ALA A 119 30.48 27.31 -5.74
C ALA A 119 31.44 26.64 -4.75
N GLN A 120 30.90 25.92 -3.75
CA GLN A 120 31.69 25.18 -2.77
C GLN A 120 32.59 24.12 -3.45
N ALA A 121 32.08 23.40 -4.45
CA ALA A 121 32.86 22.42 -5.20
C ALA A 121 34.04 23.07 -5.97
N ASN A 122 33.83 24.30 -6.47
CA ASN A 122 34.86 25.11 -7.12
C ASN A 122 35.78 25.87 -6.14
N ARG A 123 35.49 25.79 -4.83
CA ARG A 123 36.15 26.59 -3.78
C ARG A 123 35.99 28.10 -3.99
N GLU A 124 34.87 28.48 -4.57
CA GLU A 124 34.44 29.86 -4.75
C GLU A 124 33.58 30.28 -3.56
N TRP A 125 33.81 31.49 -3.07
CA TRP A 125 33.03 32.11 -2.00
C TRP A 125 31.95 33.02 -2.58
#